data_AF-A0A3M2D4M3-F1
#
_entry.id   AF-A0A3M2D4M3-F1
#
_cell.length_a   1.000
_cell.length_b   1.000
_cell.length_c   1.000
_cell.angle_alpha   90.00
_cell.angle_beta   90.00
_cell.angle_gamma   90.00
#
_symmetry.space_group_name_H-M   'P 1'
#
loop_
_entity.id
_entity.type
_entity.pdbx_description
1 polymer ?
#
loop_
_entity_poly.entity_id
_entity_poly.type
_entity_poly.pdbx_seq_one_letter_code
_entity_poly.pdbx_strand_id
1 'polypeptide(L)'
;MDAPYVAFQRLAQRFNEMMDRLQTVFESQRRFVADAAHELKTPLTAIKANMEVALHRARTIEDYRDTLATTLGEVERLIALDRSLPMLAHHANGQPGHRQSLDLGPLIRQLIADVSILADERGCELIAQ
;
A
#
# COMPACT_ATOMS: atom_id res chain seq x y z
N MET A 1 -41.84 15.64 34.01
CA MET A 1 -41.12 16.87 33.62
C MET A 1 -39.80 16.48 32.96
N ASP A 2 -39.80 15.67 31.89
CA ASP A 2 -38.58 14.88 31.55
C ASP A 2 -38.16 14.91 30.06
N ALA A 3 -39.00 15.44 29.17
CA ALA A 3 -38.69 15.44 27.73
C ALA A 3 -37.47 16.30 27.31
N PRO A 4 -37.23 17.49 27.87
CA PRO A 4 -36.09 18.34 27.49
C PRO A 4 -34.73 17.77 27.92
N TYR A 5 -34.67 17.15 29.11
CA TYR A 5 -33.44 16.58 29.66
C TYR A 5 -32.99 15.35 28.85
N VAL A 6 -33.93 14.49 28.46
CA VAL A 6 -33.65 13.31 27.62
C VAL A 6 -33.20 13.72 26.21
N ALA A 7 -33.77 14.79 25.64
CA ALA A 7 -33.32 15.33 24.35
C ALA A 7 -31.89 15.86 24.41
N PHE A 8 -31.54 16.58 25.48
CA PHE A 8 -30.18 17.09 25.70
C PHE A 8 -29.16 15.96 25.90
N GLN A 9 -29.51 14.93 26.69
CA GLN A 9 -28.65 13.74 26.86
C GLN A 9 -28.41 13.01 25.54
N ARG A 10 -29.43 12.84 24.69
CA ARG A 10 -29.26 12.24 23.36
C ARG A 10 -28.34 13.06 22.46
N LEU A 11 -28.45 14.39 22.48
CA LEU A 11 -27.54 15.26 21.71
C LEU A 11 -26.09 15.14 22.21
N ALA A 12 -25.89 15.16 23.53
CA ALA A 12 -24.56 14.99 24.12
C ALA A 12 -23.95 13.63 23.75
N GLN A 13 -24.74 12.56 23.76
CA GLN A 13 -24.29 11.24 23.34
C GLN A 13 -23.90 11.21 21.86
N ARG A 14 -24.74 11.77 20.97
CA ARG A 14 -24.44 11.88 19.53
C ARG A 14 -23.19 12.71 19.26
N PHE A 15 -22.99 13.79 20.02
CA PHE A 15 -21.80 14.61 19.93
C PHE A 15 -20.55 13.83 20.33
N ASN A 16 -20.60 13.08 21.44
CA ASN A 16 -19.50 12.23 21.87
C ASN A 16 -19.20 11.13 20.84
N GLU A 17 -20.22 10.46 20.30
CA GLU A 17 -20.04 9.47 19.21
C GLU A 17 -19.34 10.08 17.98
N MET A 18 -19.68 11.32 17.63
CA MET A 18 -19.03 12.04 16.53
C MET A 18 -17.56 12.37 16.87
N MET A 19 -17.27 12.79 18.11
CA MET A 19 -15.92 13.08 18.57
C MET A 19 -15.03 11.83 18.58
N ASP A 20 -15.55 10.70 19.07
CA ASP A 20 -14.84 9.42 19.07
C ASP A 20 -14.54 8.96 17.64
N ARG A 21 -15.49 9.14 16.72
CA ARG A 21 -15.29 8.84 15.30
C ARG A 21 -14.20 9.73 14.68
N LEU A 22 -14.20 11.03 14.97
CA LEU A 22 -13.15 11.94 14.51
C LEU A 22 -11.79 11.56 15.04
N GLN A 23 -11.69 11.25 16.34
CA GLN A 23 -10.44 10.80 16.95
C GLN A 23 -9.90 9.54 16.27
N THR A 24 -10.78 8.56 16.02
CA THR A 24 -10.42 7.31 15.33
C THR A 24 -9.86 7.58 13.93
N VAL A 25 -10.49 8.48 13.17
CA VAL A 25 -10.02 8.87 11.82
C VAL A 25 -8.64 9.54 11.90
N PHE A 26 -8.44 10.48 12.82
CA PHE A 26 -7.14 11.15 12.99
C PHE A 26 -6.02 10.19 13.40
N GLU A 27 -6.30 9.24 14.30
CA GLU A 27 -5.33 8.22 14.70
C GLU A 27 -4.97 7.30 13.54
N SER A 28 -5.96 6.88 12.74
CA SER A 28 -5.74 6.08 11.53
C SER A 28 -4.88 6.83 10.51
N GLN A 29 -5.19 8.11 10.26
CA GLN A 29 -4.43 8.95 9.34
C GLN A 29 -2.98 9.14 9.82
N ARG A 30 -2.75 9.39 11.11
CA ARG A 30 -1.39 9.50 11.67
C ARG A 30 -0.59 8.21 11.47
N ARG A 31 -1.21 7.06 11.72
CA ARG A 31 -0.57 5.76 11.53
C ARG A 31 -0.24 5.52 10.06
N PHE A 32 -1.18 5.77 9.16
CA PHE A 32 -0.97 5.68 7.72
C PHE A 32 0.22 6.53 7.23
N VAL A 33 0.31 7.79 7.66
CA VAL A 33 1.42 8.67 7.29
C VAL A 33 2.76 8.14 7.83
N ALA A 34 2.77 7.64 9.07
CA ALA A 34 3.99 7.08 9.67
C ALA A 34 4.46 5.81 8.93
N ASP A 35 3.53 4.92 8.60
CA ASP A 35 3.82 3.67 7.87
C ASP A 35 4.32 3.97 6.46
N ALA A 36 3.65 4.87 5.74
CA ALA A 36 4.07 5.33 4.42
C ALA A 36 5.47 5.94 4.44
N ALA A 37 5.76 6.81 5.43
CA ALA A 37 7.07 7.42 5.56
C ALA A 37 8.17 6.39 5.84
N HIS A 38 7.88 5.36 6.64
CA HIS A 38 8.82 4.28 6.92
C HIS A 38 9.10 3.43 5.69
N GLU A 39 8.05 3.01 4.97
CA GLU A 39 8.16 2.20 3.76
C GLU A 39 8.85 2.94 2.62
N LEU A 40 8.69 4.27 2.50
CA LEU A 40 9.42 5.10 1.52
C LEU A 40 10.90 5.27 1.88
N LYS A 41 11.22 5.40 3.19
CA LYS A 41 12.59 5.66 3.65
C LYS A 41 13.56 4.53 3.32
N THR A 42 13.10 3.29 3.38
CA THR A 42 13.90 2.09 3.13
C THR A 42 14.47 2.05 1.70
N PRO A 43 13.66 2.05 0.62
CA PRO A 43 14.17 2.04 -0.74
C PRO A 43 14.95 3.31 -1.09
N LEU A 44 14.57 4.49 -0.56
CA LEU A 44 15.36 5.72 -0.75
C LEU A 44 16.77 5.61 -0.16
N THR A 45 16.89 4.98 1.01
CA THR A 45 18.18 4.74 1.67
C THR A 45 19.02 3.74 0.87
N ALA A 46 18.39 2.68 0.34
CA ALA A 46 19.05 1.70 -0.50
C ALA A 46 19.55 2.29 -1.82
N ILE A 47 18.72 3.08 -2.52
CA ILE A 47 19.09 3.81 -3.74
C ILE A 47 20.30 4.69 -3.48
N LYS A 48 20.26 5.48 -2.40
CA LYS A 48 21.37 6.36 -2.02
C LYS A 48 22.66 5.57 -1.77
N ALA A 49 22.57 4.49 -0.99
CA ALA A 49 23.72 3.64 -0.69
C ALA A 49 24.33 3.02 -1.96
N ASN A 50 23.49 2.51 -2.87
CA ASN A 50 23.93 1.95 -4.15
C ASN A 50 24.68 2.99 -5.00
N MET A 51 24.14 4.22 -5.07
CA MET A 51 24.80 5.33 -5.77
C MET A 51 26.13 5.72 -5.11
N GLU A 52 26.19 5.81 -3.78
CA GLU A 52 27.42 6.10 -3.05
C GLU A 52 28.49 5.01 -3.30
N VAL A 53 28.09 3.74 -3.30
CA VAL A 53 28.96 2.59 -3.58
C VAL A 53 29.49 2.61 -5.02
N ALA A 54 28.65 2.97 -6.00
CA ALA A 54 29.04 3.12 -7.40
C ALA A 54 30.03 4.29 -7.60
N LEU A 55 29.82 5.41 -6.90
CA LEU A 55 30.63 6.62 -7.03
C LEU A 55 31.93 6.58 -6.21
N HIS A 56 32.04 5.72 -5.19
CA HIS A 56 33.18 5.71 -4.27
C HIS A 56 34.55 5.45 -4.94
N ARG A 57 34.58 4.63 -6.00
CA ARG A 57 35.78 4.35 -6.79
C ARG A 57 35.41 3.86 -8.18
N ALA A 58 36.35 3.97 -9.13
CA ALA A 58 36.18 3.37 -10.45
C ALA A 58 35.98 1.86 -10.36
N ARG A 59 35.02 1.34 -11.12
CA ARG A 59 34.66 -0.09 -11.19
C ARG A 59 34.61 -0.59 -12.62
N THR A 60 34.40 -1.90 -12.79
CA THR A 60 34.19 -2.47 -14.11
C THR A 60 32.82 -2.06 -14.65
N ILE A 61 32.64 -2.16 -15.97
CA ILE A 61 31.35 -1.91 -16.62
C ILE A 61 30.27 -2.85 -16.04
N GLU A 62 30.62 -4.10 -15.77
CA GLU A 62 29.69 -5.10 -15.22
C GLU A 62 29.21 -4.70 -13.82
N ASP A 63 30.13 -4.29 -12.93
CA ASP A 63 29.77 -3.81 -11.59
C ASP A 63 28.78 -2.62 -11.63
N TYR A 64 28.96 -1.72 -12.60
CA TYR A 64 28.04 -0.60 -12.80
C TYR A 64 26.68 -1.07 -13.30
N ARG A 65 26.62 -2.04 -14.22
CA ARG A 65 25.36 -2.61 -14.71
C ARG A 65 24.59 -3.27 -13.57
N ASP A 66 25.27 -4.05 -12.73
CA ASP A 66 24.66 -4.72 -11.57
C ASP A 66 24.13 -3.71 -10.55
N THR A 67 24.90 -2.66 -10.27
CA THR A 67 24.48 -1.61 -9.32
C THR A 67 23.29 -0.82 -9.87
N LEU A 68 23.27 -0.53 -11.18
CA LEU A 68 22.15 0.14 -11.83
C LEU A 68 20.89 -0.75 -11.84
N ALA A 69 21.02 -2.04 -12.13
CA ALA A 69 19.91 -2.99 -12.08
C ALA A 69 19.30 -3.09 -10.68
N THR A 70 20.15 -3.18 -9.65
CA THR A 70 19.72 -3.18 -8.24
C THR A 70 19.01 -1.87 -7.87
N THR A 71 19.56 -0.74 -8.30
CA THR A 71 18.98 0.59 -8.06
C THR A 71 17.63 0.74 -8.77
N LEU A 72 17.50 0.21 -9.99
CA LEU A 72 16.24 0.22 -10.74
C LEU A 72 15.15 -0.58 -10.00
N GLY A 73 15.48 -1.74 -9.43
CA GLY A 73 14.53 -2.51 -8.62
C GLY A 73 14.00 -1.74 -7.40
N GLU A 74 14.84 -0.97 -6.72
CA GLU A 74 14.40 -0.11 -5.61
C GLU A 74 13.49 1.05 -6.09
N VAL A 75 13.76 1.60 -7.28
CA VAL A 75 12.89 2.61 -7.91
C VAL A 75 11.54 2.01 -8.28
N GLU A 76 11.51 0.80 -8.83
CA GLU A 76 10.26 0.09 -9.12
C GLU A 76 9.45 -0.19 -7.86
N ARG A 77 10.12 -0.55 -6.75
CA ARG A 77 9.49 -0.71 -5.44
C ARG A 77 8.86 0.60 -4.94
N LEU A 78 9.55 1.73 -5.10
CA LEU A 78 9.00 3.06 -4.79
C LEU A 78 7.75 3.38 -5.63
N ILE A 79 7.78 3.10 -6.93
CA ILE A 79 6.64 3.31 -7.84
C ILE A 79 5.45 2.44 -7.42
N ALA A 80 5.69 1.18 -7.04
CA ALA A 80 4.64 0.29 -6.56
C ALA A 80 4.02 0.80 -5.24
N LEU A 81 4.85 1.30 -4.31
CA LEU A 81 4.38 1.88 -3.06
C LEU A 81 3.50 3.11 -3.32
N ASP A 82 3.95 4.04 -4.18
CA ASP A 82 3.18 5.23 -4.58
C ASP A 82 1.79 4.86 -5.13
N ARG A 83 1.72 3.85 -6.01
CA ARG A 83 0.45 3.35 -6.55
C ARG A 83 -0.49 2.76 -5.49
N SER A 84 0.06 2.24 -4.39
CA SER A 84 -0.73 1.64 -3.31
C SER A 84 -1.24 2.66 -2.27
N LEU A 85 -0.58 3.81 -2.12
CA LEU A 85 -0.94 4.83 -1.13
C LEU A 85 -2.39 5.35 -1.27
N PRO A 86 -2.94 5.60 -2.47
CA PRO A 86 -4.33 6.02 -2.64
C PRO A 86 -5.33 4.98 -2.12
N MET A 87 -5.08 3.69 -2.36
CA MET A 87 -5.94 2.60 -1.88
C MET A 87 -5.94 2.52 -0.36
N LEU A 88 -4.76 2.64 0.26
CA LEU A 88 -4.62 2.64 1.71
C LEU A 88 -5.27 3.88 2.37
N ALA A 89 -5.14 5.05 1.75
CA ALA A 89 -5.82 6.28 2.18
C ALA A 89 -7.35 6.16 2.11
N HIS A 90 -7.89 5.42 1.13
CA HIS A 90 -9.32 5.17 1.02
C HIS A 90 -9.86 4.29 2.16
N HIS A 91 -9.09 3.29 2.59
CA HIS A 91 -9.46 2.38 3.68
C HIS A 91 -9.34 3.04 5.07
N ALA A 92 -8.36 3.93 5.27
CA ALA A 92 -8.19 4.69 6.51
C ALA A 92 -9.40 5.59 6.85
N ASN A 93 -10.16 6.02 5.84
CA ASN A 93 -11.34 6.87 6.00
C ASN A 93 -12.60 6.12 6.45
N GLY A 94 -12.52 4.80 6.71
CA GLY A 94 -13.59 4.03 7.33
C GLY A 94 -14.90 3.99 6.54
N GLN A 95 -14.85 4.21 5.22
CA GLN A 95 -16.01 3.95 4.37
C GLN A 95 -16.21 2.43 4.30
N PRO A 96 -17.33 1.88 4.78
CA PRO A 96 -17.65 0.48 4.53
C PRO A 96 -17.77 0.30 3.01
N GLY A 97 -16.79 -0.36 2.41
CA GLY A 97 -16.84 -0.71 1.00
C GLY A 97 -18.17 -1.42 0.70
N HIS A 98 -18.81 -1.06 -0.41
CA HIS A 98 -20.00 -1.76 -0.87
C HIS A 98 -19.64 -3.23 -1.12
N ARG A 99 -20.10 -4.12 -0.24
CA ARG A 99 -19.99 -5.56 -0.45
C ARG A 99 -20.92 -5.95 -1.58
N GLN A 100 -20.34 -6.23 -2.73
CA GLN A 100 -21.04 -6.78 -3.89
C GLN A 100 -20.52 -8.18 -4.19
N SER A 101 -21.39 -9.06 -4.66
CA SER A 101 -20.99 -10.37 -5.18
C SER A 101 -20.19 -10.15 -6.47
N LEU A 102 -18.96 -10.63 -6.49
CA LEU A 102 -18.06 -10.55 -7.64
C LEU A 102 -17.80 -11.97 -8.15
N ASP A 103 -18.09 -12.22 -9.43
CA ASP A 103 -17.66 -13.46 -10.08
C ASP A 103 -16.14 -13.41 -10.30
N LEU A 104 -15.42 -14.26 -9.56
CA LEU A 104 -13.96 -14.36 -9.66
C LEU A 104 -13.51 -15.18 -10.87
N GLY A 105 -14.41 -15.93 -11.51
CA GLY A 105 -14.07 -16.81 -12.64
C GLY A 105 -13.38 -16.08 -13.80
N PRO A 106 -13.90 -14.96 -14.31
CA PRO A 106 -13.26 -14.16 -15.35
C PRO A 106 -11.88 -13.64 -14.94
N LEU A 107 -11.75 -13.14 -13.71
CA LEU A 107 -10.50 -12.57 -13.19
C LEU A 107 -9.41 -13.64 -13.07
N ILE A 108 -9.76 -14.82 -12.54
CA ILE A 108 -8.85 -15.96 -12.41
C ILE A 108 -8.40 -16.45 -13.79
N ARG A 109 -9.31 -16.56 -14.76
CA ARG A 109 -8.95 -16.96 -16.13
C ARG A 109 -7.98 -15.98 -16.79
N GLN A 110 -8.19 -14.68 -16.58
CA GLN A 110 -7.29 -13.67 -17.12
C GLN A 110 -5.92 -13.73 -16.47
N LEU A 111 -5.86 -13.88 -15.14
CA LEU A 111 -4.59 -14.02 -14.43
C LEU A 111 -3.83 -15.29 -14.87
N ILE A 112 -4.52 -16.42 -15.04
CA ILE A 112 -3.91 -17.65 -15.56
C ILE A 112 -3.34 -17.41 -16.96
N ALA A 113 -4.07 -16.73 -17.84
CA ALA A 113 -3.58 -16.40 -19.18
C ALA A 113 -2.32 -15.52 -19.13
N ASP A 114 -2.32 -14.47 -18.31
CA ASP A 114 -1.18 -13.55 -18.19
C ASP A 114 0.07 -14.24 -17.65
N VAL A 115 -0.09 -15.14 -16.67
CA VAL A 115 1.03 -15.84 -16.02
C VAL A 115 1.46 -17.09 -16.77
N SER A 116 0.58 -17.69 -17.60
CA SER A 116 0.91 -18.91 -18.36
C SER A 116 2.10 -18.72 -19.32
N ILE A 117 2.23 -17.55 -19.93
CA ILE A 117 3.40 -17.20 -20.77
C ILE A 117 4.68 -17.25 -19.95
N LEU A 118 4.67 -16.67 -18.75
CA LEU A 118 5.83 -16.63 -17.85
C LEU A 118 6.13 -18.02 -17.25
N ALA A 119 5.10 -18.84 -17.06
CA ALA A 119 5.22 -20.20 -16.57
C ALA A 119 5.91 -21.11 -17.62
N ASP A 120 5.53 -20.97 -18.89
CA ASP A 120 6.17 -21.66 -20.01
C ASP A 120 7.65 -21.25 -20.17
N GLU A 121 7.95 -19.95 -20.09
CA GLU A 121 9.33 -19.44 -20.14
C GLU A 121 10.22 -20.00 -19.02
N ARG A 122 9.63 -20.32 -17.87
CA ARG A 122 10.32 -20.86 -16.68
C ARG A 122 10.18 -22.37 -16.50
N GLY A 123 9.51 -23.06 -17.43
CA GLY A 123 9.26 -24.51 -17.34
C GLY A 123 8.49 -24.93 -16.09
N CYS A 124 7.59 -24.08 -15.59
CA CYS A 124 6.81 -24.31 -14.37
C CYS A 124 5.34 -24.58 -14.72
N GLU A 125 4.67 -25.44 -13.96
CA GLU A 125 3.25 -25.75 -14.14
C GLU A 125 2.36 -24.97 -13.15
N LEU A 126 1.25 -24.39 -13.63
CA LEU A 126 0.30 -23.65 -12.80
C LEU A 126 -0.74 -24.61 -12.19
N ILE A 127 -0.74 -24.75 -10.86
CA ILE A 127 -1.70 -25.60 -10.12
C ILE A 127 -2.61 -24.69 -9.29
N ALA A 128 -3.93 -24.81 -9.48
CA ALA A 128 -4.94 -24.19 -8.62
C ALA A 128 -5.44 -25.22 -7.59
N GLN A 129 -5.30 -24.92 -6.30
CA GLN A 129 -5.86 -25.70 -5.18
C GLN A 129 -7.19 -25.12 -4.70
#